data_AF-A0A445L090-F1
#
_entry.id   AF-A0A445L090-F1
#
_cell.length_a   1.000
_cell.length_b   1.000
_cell.length_c   1.000
_cell.angle_alpha   90.00
_cell.angle_beta   90.00
_cell.angle_gamma   90.00
#
_symmetry.space_group_name_H-M   'P 1'
#
loop_
_entity.id
_entity.type
_entity.pdbx_description
1 polymer ?
#
loop_
_entity_poly.entity_id
_entity_poly.type
_entity_poly.pdbx_seq_one_letter_code
_entity_poly.pdbx_strand_id
1 'polypeptide(L)'
;EKELIRLKREAKLKGGFYINEEASDKVLEVEQKYNEIRKPVYNKRNDVVKSIPDFWFTAFMSHPALYELLNVEDQKIFMYLGSLDVEDNKDVKSGYSITFNFNPNPYFENIKLTKTFTFLEEGTAKITATPIKWKMERGQGKAMHSLFLP
;
A
#
# COMPACT_ATOMS: atom_id res chain seq x y z
N GLU A 1 6.61 -18.86 -9.87
CA GLU A 1 5.16 -18.73 -9.56
C GLU A 1 4.53 -20.02 -9.02
N LYS A 2 4.55 -21.14 -9.75
CA LYS A 2 4.01 -22.43 -9.26
C LYS A 2 4.63 -22.90 -7.93
N GLU A 3 5.94 -22.70 -7.76
CA GLU A 3 6.67 -23.05 -6.54
C GLU A 3 6.31 -22.14 -5.35
N LEU A 4 6.10 -20.84 -5.60
CA LEU A 4 5.62 -19.89 -4.58
C LEU A 4 4.22 -20.26 -4.12
N ILE A 5 3.32 -20.61 -5.05
CA ILE A 5 1.96 -21.05 -4.74
C ILE A 5 2.00 -22.35 -3.91
N ARG A 6 2.91 -23.28 -4.26
CA ARG A 6 3.13 -24.51 -3.50
C ARG A 6 3.61 -24.23 -2.08
N LEU A 7 4.65 -23.41 -1.92
CA LEU A 7 5.21 -23.04 -0.61
C LEU A 7 4.20 -22.27 0.26
N LYS A 8 3.44 -21.33 -0.31
CA LYS A 8 2.37 -20.61 0.40
C LYS A 8 1.23 -21.54 0.83
N ARG A 9 0.87 -22.52 -0.01
CA ARG A 9 -0.14 -23.53 0.33
C ARG A 9 0.37 -24.50 1.41
N GLU A 10 1.63 -24.94 1.34
CA GLU A 10 2.26 -25.78 2.37
C GLU A 10 2.38 -25.05 3.71
N ALA A 11 2.78 -23.79 3.73
CA ALA A 11 2.84 -22.96 4.93
C ALA A 11 1.45 -22.77 5.57
N LYS A 12 0.42 -22.55 4.75
CA LYS A 12 -0.97 -22.42 5.20
C LYS A 12 -1.55 -23.73 5.73
N LEU A 13 -1.18 -24.88 5.14
CA LEU A 13 -1.60 -26.22 5.58
C LEU A 13 -0.90 -26.65 6.87
N LYS A 14 0.34 -26.22 7.09
CA LYS A 14 1.11 -26.47 8.33
C LYS A 14 0.72 -25.54 9.49
N GLY A 15 -0.28 -24.66 9.31
CA GLY A 15 -0.77 -23.69 10.29
C GLY A 15 -1.54 -24.28 11.48
N GLY A 16 -1.13 -25.42 12.01
CA GLY A 16 -1.30 -25.74 13.43
C GLY A 16 -0.05 -25.24 14.15
N PHE A 17 -0.22 -24.45 15.21
CA PHE A 17 0.83 -23.88 16.07
C PHE A 17 2.17 -24.64 16.04
N TYR A 18 3.29 -23.90 15.98
CA TYR A 18 4.70 -24.32 15.83
C TYR A 18 5.23 -24.35 14.38
N ILE A 19 5.52 -23.16 13.86
CA ILE A 19 6.41 -22.99 12.70
C ILE A 19 7.84 -23.19 13.21
N ASN A 20 8.53 -24.24 12.76
CA ASN A 20 9.99 -24.35 12.90
C ASN A 20 10.61 -23.06 12.31
N GLU A 21 11.45 -22.36 13.08
CA GLU A 21 12.18 -21.15 12.68
C GLU A 21 12.73 -21.25 11.25
N GLU A 22 13.26 -22.43 10.90
CA GLU A 22 13.75 -22.76 9.55
C GLU A 22 12.71 -22.59 8.43
N ALA A 23 11.44 -22.94 8.69
CA ALA A 23 10.36 -22.75 7.72
C ALA A 23 9.96 -21.28 7.58
N SER A 24 10.03 -20.52 8.68
CA SER A 24 9.80 -19.07 8.69
C SER A 24 10.88 -18.34 7.88
N ASP A 25 12.14 -18.76 8.02
CA ASP A 25 13.28 -18.18 7.31
C ASP A 25 13.24 -18.49 5.81
N LYS A 26 12.90 -19.72 5.43
CA LYS A 26 12.73 -20.09 4.01
C LYS A 26 11.60 -19.30 3.34
N VAL A 27 10.51 -19.02 4.05
CA VAL A 27 9.43 -18.16 3.52
C VAL A 27 9.95 -16.74 3.33
N LEU A 28 10.70 -16.20 4.29
CA LEU A 28 11.28 -14.85 4.21
C LEU A 28 12.23 -14.71 3.02
N GLU A 29 13.15 -15.65 2.84
CA GLU A 29 14.12 -15.65 1.74
C GLU A 29 13.42 -15.64 0.37
N VAL A 30 12.36 -16.45 0.24
CA VAL A 30 11.55 -16.49 -0.96
C VAL A 30 10.85 -15.15 -1.19
N GLU A 31 10.26 -14.54 -0.17
CA GLU A 31 9.58 -13.25 -0.32
C GLU A 31 10.54 -12.11 -0.68
N GLN A 32 11.72 -12.04 -0.04
CA GLN A 32 12.78 -11.09 -0.39
C GLN A 32 13.21 -11.22 -1.86
N LYS A 33 13.50 -12.45 -2.31
CA LYS A 33 13.87 -12.73 -3.69
C LYS A 33 12.78 -12.29 -4.68
N TYR A 34 11.51 -12.58 -4.40
CA TYR A 34 10.42 -12.19 -5.30
C TYR A 34 10.15 -10.69 -5.27
N ASN A 35 10.42 -9.99 -4.16
CA ASN A 35 10.30 -8.54 -4.09
C ASN A 35 11.34 -7.86 -4.99
N GLU A 36 12.58 -8.34 -5.01
CA GLU A 36 13.61 -7.85 -5.93
C GLU A 36 13.23 -8.08 -7.40
N ILE A 37 12.65 -9.25 -7.72
CA ILE A 37 12.19 -9.57 -9.09
C ILE A 37 10.99 -8.70 -9.50
N ARG A 38 10.07 -8.42 -8.57
CA ARG A 38 8.84 -7.64 -8.84
C ARG A 38 9.10 -6.15 -8.96
N LYS A 39 10.06 -5.60 -8.22
CA LYS A 39 10.35 -4.17 -8.20
C LYS A 39 10.56 -3.56 -9.60
N PRO A 40 11.41 -4.10 -10.49
CA PRO A 40 11.57 -3.56 -11.84
C PRO A 40 10.29 -3.71 -12.70
N VAL A 41 9.47 -4.74 -12.46
CA VAL A 41 8.19 -4.93 -13.15
C VAL A 41 7.18 -3.87 -12.70
N TYR A 42 7.10 -3.58 -11.40
CA TYR A 42 6.25 -2.51 -10.87
C TYR A 42 6.67 -1.13 -11.34
N ASN A 43 7.98 -0.87 -11.43
CA ASN A 43 8.49 0.38 -12.00
C ASN A 43 8.06 0.55 -13.46
N LYS A 44 8.26 -0.48 -14.29
CA LYS A 44 7.80 -0.47 -15.70
C LYS A 44 6.28 -0.30 -15.80
N ARG A 45 5.51 -0.98 -14.94
CA ARG A 45 4.05 -0.82 -14.87
C ARG A 45 3.69 0.63 -14.53
N ASN A 46 4.34 1.25 -13.56
CA ASN A 46 4.08 2.63 -13.20
C ASN A 46 4.33 3.59 -14.37
N ASP A 47 5.36 3.36 -15.18
CA ASP A 47 5.62 4.18 -16.37
C ASP A 47 4.53 4.04 -17.43
N VAL A 48 3.99 2.82 -17.63
CA VAL A 48 2.84 2.61 -18.51
C VAL A 48 1.58 3.27 -17.94
N VAL A 49 1.28 3.05 -16.66
CA VAL A 49 0.09 3.57 -15.98
C VAL A 49 0.02 5.10 -16.02
N LYS A 50 1.17 5.81 -15.93
CA LYS A 50 1.22 7.27 -16.08
C LYS A 50 0.63 7.79 -17.40
N SER A 51 0.63 6.97 -18.44
CA SER A 51 0.07 7.34 -19.76
C SER A 51 -1.44 7.10 -19.87
N ILE A 52 -2.06 6.46 -18.88
CA ILE A 52 -3.49 6.15 -18.86
C ILE A 52 -4.20 7.17 -17.95
N PRO A 53 -5.01 8.09 -18.51
CA PRO A 53 -5.76 9.06 -17.72
C PRO A 53 -6.65 8.38 -16.68
N ASP A 54 -6.74 8.99 -15.50
CA ASP A 54 -7.62 8.58 -14.40
C ASP A 54 -7.48 7.13 -13.93
N PHE A 55 -6.42 6.42 -14.31
CA PHE A 55 -6.26 4.97 -14.06
C PHE A 55 -6.49 4.61 -12.59
N TRP A 56 -5.82 5.31 -11.67
CA TRP A 56 -5.95 5.01 -10.24
C TRP A 56 -7.31 5.41 -9.68
N PHE A 57 -7.87 6.54 -10.11
CA PHE A 57 -9.23 6.91 -9.74
C PHE A 57 -10.23 5.81 -10.17
N THR A 58 -10.21 5.40 -11.44
CA THR A 58 -11.06 4.33 -11.97
C THR A 58 -10.84 3.01 -11.24
N ALA A 59 -9.58 2.65 -10.94
CA ALA A 59 -9.27 1.43 -10.20
C ALA A 59 -9.88 1.41 -8.79
N PHE A 60 -9.79 2.53 -8.06
CA PHE A 60 -10.41 2.66 -6.73
C PHE A 60 -11.95 2.63 -6.81
N MET A 61 -12.55 3.33 -7.78
CA MET A 61 -14.01 3.36 -7.95
C MET A 61 -14.59 2.01 -8.38
N SER A 62 -13.81 1.20 -9.10
CA SER A 62 -14.25 -0.11 -9.58
C SER A 62 -14.15 -1.22 -8.52
N HIS A 63 -13.43 -0.99 -7.41
CA HIS A 63 -13.24 -1.98 -6.35
C HIS A 63 -14.27 -1.78 -5.23
N PRO A 64 -15.21 -2.71 -4.99
CA PRO A 64 -16.34 -2.50 -4.08
C PRO A 64 -15.95 -2.01 -2.68
N ALA A 65 -14.99 -2.69 -2.04
CA ALA A 65 -14.57 -2.33 -0.69
C ALA A 65 -13.79 -1.02 -0.60
N LEU A 66 -13.17 -0.55 -1.70
CA LEU A 66 -12.44 0.72 -1.69
C LEU A 66 -13.38 1.87 -2.02
N TYR A 67 -14.32 1.65 -2.93
CA TYR A 67 -15.38 2.60 -3.24
C TYR A 67 -16.19 2.99 -2.00
N GLU A 68 -16.60 2.01 -1.19
CA GLU A 68 -17.36 2.26 0.04
C GLU A 68 -16.61 3.10 1.08
N LEU A 69 -15.28 3.10 1.05
CA LEU A 69 -14.46 3.91 1.95
C LEU A 69 -14.44 5.38 1.55
N LEU A 70 -14.67 5.71 0.27
CA LEU A 70 -14.44 7.05 -0.29
C LEU A 70 -15.75 7.83 -0.39
N ASN A 71 -15.86 8.92 0.38
CA ASN A 71 -17.00 9.83 0.25
C ASN A 71 -16.86 10.74 -0.99
N VAL A 72 -17.87 11.57 -1.25
CA VAL A 72 -17.92 12.45 -2.43
C VAL A 72 -16.72 13.41 -2.52
N GLU A 73 -16.21 13.94 -1.40
CA GLU A 73 -15.03 14.80 -1.39
C GLU A 73 -13.74 13.98 -1.57
N ASP A 74 -13.64 12.80 -0.97
CA ASP A 74 -12.51 11.90 -1.18
C ASP A 74 -12.40 11.50 -2.65
N GLN A 75 -13.53 11.23 -3.33
CA GLN A 75 -13.55 10.93 -4.76
C GLN A 75 -12.96 12.08 -5.59
N LYS A 76 -13.32 13.35 -5.29
CA LYS A 76 -12.75 14.52 -5.97
C LYS A 76 -11.25 14.68 -5.70
N ILE A 77 -10.77 14.34 -4.50
CA ILE A 77 -9.34 14.32 -4.17
C ILE A 77 -8.63 13.23 -4.98
N PHE A 78 -9.21 12.04 -5.08
CA PHE A 78 -8.63 10.91 -5.81
C PHE A 78 -8.54 11.13 -7.32
N MET A 79 -9.29 12.08 -7.90
CA MET A 79 -9.07 12.52 -9.28
C MET A 79 -7.66 13.10 -9.50
N TYR A 80 -7.00 13.58 -8.44
CA TYR A 80 -5.63 14.09 -8.50
C TYR A 80 -4.58 13.02 -8.19
N LEU A 81 -4.96 11.76 -7.95
CA LEU A 81 -4.03 10.68 -7.65
C LEU A 81 -3.26 10.27 -8.91
N GLY A 82 -1.98 10.63 -8.99
CA GLY A 82 -1.12 10.33 -10.13
C GLY A 82 -0.49 8.94 -10.07
N SER A 83 -0.07 8.50 -8.88
CA SER A 83 0.43 7.13 -8.70
C SER A 83 0.24 6.59 -7.29
N LEU A 84 0.25 5.26 -7.19
CA LEU A 84 0.23 4.52 -5.93
C LEU A 84 1.41 3.55 -5.89
N ASP A 85 2.21 3.64 -4.83
CA ASP A 85 3.33 2.75 -4.58
C ASP A 85 3.10 1.97 -3.29
N VAL A 86 3.34 0.66 -3.34
CA VAL A 86 3.34 -0.21 -2.17
C VAL A 86 4.71 -0.87 -2.12
N GLU A 87 5.45 -0.59 -1.06
CA GLU A 87 6.81 -1.10 -0.87
C GLU A 87 6.89 -1.85 0.45
N ASP A 88 7.28 -3.11 0.38
CA ASP A 88 7.65 -3.88 1.56
C ASP A 88 8.99 -3.36 2.12
N ASN A 89 9.16 -3.45 3.44
CA ASN A 89 10.45 -3.21 4.06
C ASN A 89 11.49 -4.25 3.59
N LYS A 90 12.79 -3.92 3.74
CA LYS A 90 13.88 -4.84 3.40
C LYS A 90 13.75 -6.18 4.12
N ASP A 91 13.39 -6.13 5.40
CA ASP A 91 12.83 -7.27 6.09
C ASP A 91 11.32 -7.29 5.85
N VAL A 92 10.84 -8.19 5.00
CA VAL A 92 9.43 -8.26 4.56
C VAL A 92 8.49 -8.50 5.74
N LYS A 93 8.95 -9.15 6.80
CA LYS A 93 8.15 -9.37 8.03
C LYS A 93 8.01 -8.10 8.86
N SER A 94 8.93 -7.14 8.72
CA SER A 94 8.94 -5.92 9.52
C SER A 94 7.90 -4.89 9.09
N GLY A 95 7.23 -5.08 7.94
CA GLY A 95 6.11 -4.24 7.50
C GLY A 95 6.26 -3.67 6.10
N TYR A 96 5.44 -2.66 5.78
CA TYR A 96 5.32 -2.08 4.45
C TYR A 96 4.84 -0.63 4.52
N SER A 97 5.03 0.08 3.41
CA SER A 97 4.58 1.46 3.22
C SER A 97 3.70 1.59 1.99
N ILE A 98 2.59 2.30 2.14
CA ILE A 98 1.69 2.68 1.05
C ILE A 98 1.85 4.18 0.81
N THR A 99 2.26 4.54 -0.40
CA THR A 99 2.48 5.92 -0.82
C THR A 99 1.48 6.31 -1.89
N PHE A 100 0.73 7.37 -1.63
CA PHE A 100 -0.14 8.04 -2.58
C PHE A 100 0.58 9.29 -3.10
N ASN A 101 0.78 9.39 -4.40
CA ASN A 101 1.41 10.55 -5.04
C ASN A 101 0.34 11.36 -5.79
N PHE A 102 0.16 12.61 -5.40
CA PHE A 102 -0.87 13.49 -5.92
C PHE A 102 -0.26 14.55 -6.83
N ASN A 103 -0.97 14.83 -7.93
CA ASN A 103 -0.75 16.03 -8.72
C ASN A 103 -1.14 17.28 -7.90
N PRO A 104 -0.65 18.48 -8.29
CA PRO A 104 -1.09 19.73 -7.69
C PRO A 104 -2.61 19.83 -7.66
N ASN A 105 -3.15 20.01 -6.46
CA ASN A 105 -4.58 19.98 -6.22
C ASN A 105 -4.97 21.08 -5.22
N PRO A 106 -6.27 21.41 -5.11
CA PRO A 106 -6.69 22.53 -4.30
C PRO A 106 -7.02 22.16 -2.84
N TYR A 107 -6.84 20.90 -2.43
CA TYR A 107 -7.23 20.41 -1.11
C TYR A 107 -6.09 20.48 -0.10
N PHE A 108 -4.87 20.16 -0.52
CA PHE A 108 -3.68 20.17 0.34
C PHE A 108 -2.41 20.51 -0.43
N GLU A 109 -1.34 20.81 0.30
CA GLU A 109 -0.02 21.12 -0.25
C GLU A 109 0.83 19.87 -0.53
N ASN A 110 0.55 18.76 0.16
CA ASN A 110 1.32 17.52 0.00
C ASN A 110 1.27 17.02 -1.44
N ILE A 111 2.43 16.70 -2.02
CA ILE A 111 2.52 15.93 -3.26
C ILE A 111 2.58 14.42 -3.01
N LYS A 112 2.87 14.03 -1.77
CA LYS A 112 3.03 12.64 -1.34
C LYS A 112 2.43 12.46 0.05
N LEU A 113 1.61 11.42 0.22
CA LEU A 113 1.05 10.97 1.49
C LEU A 113 1.41 9.50 1.68
N THR A 114 2.17 9.21 2.74
CA THR A 114 2.64 7.84 3.04
C THR A 114 2.03 7.36 4.34
N LYS A 115 1.54 6.12 4.35
CA LYS A 115 1.17 5.38 5.55
C LYS A 115 2.08 4.16 5.66
N THR A 116 2.79 4.04 6.77
CA THR A 116 3.76 2.97 7.04
C THR A 116 3.27 2.13 8.20
N PHE A 117 3.28 0.82 7.99
CA PHE A 117 3.00 -0.20 9.00
C PHE A 117 4.32 -0.87 9.35
N THR A 118 4.67 -0.91 10.63
CA THR A 118 5.87 -1.57 11.14
C THR A 118 5.44 -2.62 12.15
N PHE A 119 5.72 -3.89 11.86
CA PHE A 119 5.42 -5.00 12.76
C PHE A 119 6.62 -5.26 13.67
N LEU A 120 6.36 -5.32 14.98
CA LEU A 120 7.36 -5.54 16.01
C LEU A 120 7.34 -7.02 16.44
N GLU A 121 8.47 -7.54 16.90
CA GLU A 121 8.63 -8.95 17.29
C GLU A 121 7.68 -9.38 18.42
N GLU A 122 7.31 -8.44 19.28
CA GLU A 122 6.31 -8.60 20.35
C GLU A 122 4.86 -8.75 19.84
N GLY A 123 4.65 -8.78 18.52
CA GLY A 123 3.35 -8.96 17.88
C GLY A 123 2.52 -7.68 17.77
N THR A 124 3.06 -6.54 18.20
CA THR A 124 2.41 -5.22 18.07
C THR A 124 2.73 -4.60 16.71
N ALA A 125 1.88 -3.68 16.25
CA ALA A 125 2.10 -2.92 15.02
C ALA A 125 2.20 -1.43 15.34
N LYS A 126 3.27 -0.79 14.89
CA LYS A 126 3.42 0.66 14.88
C LYS A 126 2.95 1.20 13.54
N ILE A 127 1.99 2.13 13.57
CA ILE A 127 1.48 2.80 12.38
C ILE A 127 2.00 4.23 12.39
N THR A 128 2.50 4.71 11.26
CA THR A 128 2.83 6.13 11.07
C THR A 128 2.24 6.62 9.76
N ALA A 129 1.82 7.88 9.73
CA ALA A 129 1.20 8.49 8.57
C ALA A 129 1.74 9.91 8.35
N THR A 130 1.80 10.33 7.08
CA THR A 130 2.15 11.70 6.72
C THR A 130 1.03 12.66 7.13
N PRO A 131 1.30 13.68 7.97
CA PRO A 131 0.30 14.69 8.29
C PRO A 131 -0.12 15.48 7.05
N ILE A 132 -1.43 15.63 6.86
CA ILE A 132 -1.98 16.37 5.71
C ILE A 132 -1.97 17.88 6.00
N LYS A 133 -1.35 18.64 5.10
CA LYS A 133 -1.30 20.11 5.10
C LYS A 133 -2.48 20.65 4.27
N TRP A 134 -3.65 20.70 4.89
CA TRP A 134 -4.89 21.15 4.25
C TRP A 134 -4.83 22.63 3.85
N LYS A 135 -5.35 22.95 2.67
CA LYS A 135 -5.64 24.32 2.25
C LYS A 135 -7.02 24.69 2.81
N MET A 136 -7.10 25.76 3.60
CA MET A 136 -8.28 26.11 4.41
C MET A 136 -9.59 26.31 3.63
N GLU A 137 -9.54 26.39 2.29
CA GLU A 137 -10.67 26.81 1.45
C GLU A 137 -11.57 25.66 0.97
N ARG A 138 -11.23 24.37 1.18
CA ARG A 138 -12.04 23.22 0.70
C ARG A 138 -12.18 22.11 1.73
N GLY A 139 -13.34 21.45 1.68
CA GLY A 139 -13.74 20.38 2.59
C GLY A 139 -12.69 19.28 2.73
N GLN A 140 -12.45 18.85 3.96
CA GLN A 140 -11.55 17.75 4.27
C GLN A 140 -12.24 16.43 3.90
N GLY A 141 -11.63 15.65 3.01
CA GLY A 141 -12.08 14.29 2.72
C GLY A 141 -12.06 13.44 4.00
N LYS A 142 -13.16 12.75 4.33
CA LYS A 142 -13.26 12.05 5.62
C LYS A 142 -12.39 10.80 5.62
N ALA A 143 -12.34 10.07 4.51
CA ALA A 143 -11.48 8.90 4.37
C ALA A 143 -10.02 9.33 4.37
N MET A 144 -9.66 10.38 3.62
CA MET A 144 -8.30 10.91 3.63
C MET A 144 -7.86 11.39 5.01
N HIS A 145 -8.75 12.07 5.75
CA HIS A 145 -8.48 12.42 7.13
C HIS A 145 -8.25 11.17 7.98
N SER A 146 -9.21 10.23 8.01
CA SER A 146 -9.12 9.02 8.85
C SER A 146 -7.95 8.11 8.48
N LEU A 147 -7.62 7.97 7.20
CA LEU A 147 -6.52 7.14 6.73
C LEU A 147 -5.17 7.71 7.15
N PHE A 148 -5.02 9.02 7.28
CA PHE A 148 -3.75 9.66 7.58
C PHE A 148 -3.71 10.34 8.97
N LEU A 149 -4.72 10.07 9.81
CA LEU A 149 -4.61 10.31 11.24
C LEU A 149 -3.56 9.35 11.84
N PRO A 150 -2.70 9.83 12.76
CA PRO A 150 -1.74 9.01 13.50
C PRO A 150 -2.42 7.88 14.28
#